data_AF-A0A9C8G6S7-F1
#
_entry.id   AF-A0A9C8G6S7-F1
#
_cell.length_a   1.000
_cell.length_b   1.000
_cell.length_c   1.000
_cell.angle_alpha   90.00
_cell.angle_beta   90.00
_cell.angle_gamma   90.00
#
_symmetry.space_group_name_H-M   'P 1'
#
loop_
_entity.id
_entity.type
_entity.pdbx_description
1 polymer ?
#
loop_
_entity_poly.entity_id
_entity_poly.type
_entity_poly.pdbx_seq_one_letter_code
_entity_poly.pdbx_strand_id
1 'polypeptide(L)'
;MEGNNLELQEKKRAQAMGIAFLVFAFAIVALFVPGTTANQRTTFVFMQADALPIGDLVFGSLAGLYALALLAAFMGAWQLAKGFKNVYVVLGVVAGLFVLAFLTWAARDKSMNLTGVLQSTLLRAVPITFAALSGVMCERCGVVNIGIEGMMLSGAFLSALVGSVMQSFWWGLFAAIFAGGLMGALLAVLAIRYKVDQIVAGTAINILATGLTSYFSSRYLQTNQALNSPPTFRPIA
;
A
#
# COMPACT_ATOMS: atom_id res chain seq x y z
N MET A 1 38.84 -4.37 24.95
CA MET A 1 37.48 -4.66 25.48
C MET A 1 36.38 -4.27 24.48
N GLU A 2 36.58 -3.25 23.64
CA GLU A 2 35.62 -2.80 22.62
C GLU A 2 35.37 -3.81 21.48
N GLY A 3 36.41 -4.50 20.99
CA GLY A 3 36.28 -5.47 19.89
C GLY A 3 35.39 -6.69 20.22
N ASN A 4 35.45 -7.17 21.47
CA ASN A 4 34.64 -8.32 21.92
C ASN A 4 33.15 -7.95 22.04
N ASN A 5 32.84 -6.68 22.29
CA ASN A 5 31.46 -6.19 22.34
C ASN A 5 30.85 -6.03 20.94
N LEU A 6 31.65 -5.62 19.95
CA LEU A 6 31.20 -5.48 18.55
C LEU A 6 30.91 -6.85 17.92
N GLU A 7 31.82 -7.83 18.06
CA GLU A 7 31.59 -9.19 17.56
C GLU A 7 30.37 -9.86 18.22
N LEU A 8 30.19 -9.64 19.53
CA LEU A 8 29.02 -10.13 20.25
C LEU A 8 27.72 -9.46 19.75
N GLN A 9 27.75 -8.17 19.43
CA GLN A 9 26.61 -7.45 18.87
C GLN A 9 26.26 -7.92 17.45
N GLU A 10 27.24 -8.15 16.59
CA GLU A 10 27.02 -8.67 15.24
C GLU A 10 26.43 -10.07 15.26
N LYS A 11 26.95 -10.95 16.12
CA LYS A 11 26.41 -12.30 16.30
C LYS A 11 24.98 -12.29 16.83
N LYS A 12 24.67 -11.41 17.80
CA LYS A 12 23.30 -11.23 18.31
C LYS A 12 22.34 -10.71 17.24
N ARG A 13 22.77 -9.76 16.39
CA ARG A 13 21.97 -9.24 15.27
C ARG A 13 21.70 -10.33 14.22
N ALA A 14 22.74 -11.08 13.82
CA ALA A 14 22.59 -12.18 12.87
C ALA A 14 21.63 -13.26 13.41
N GLN A 15 21.75 -13.61 14.69
CA GLN A 15 20.85 -14.52 15.39
C GLN A 15 19.41 -14.00 15.44
N ALA A 16 19.21 -12.74 15.82
CA ALA A 16 17.89 -12.13 15.88
C ALA A 16 17.19 -12.16 14.51
N MET A 17 17.92 -11.86 13.43
CA MET A 17 17.38 -11.89 12.07
C MET A 17 17.06 -13.32 11.61
N GLY A 18 17.92 -14.30 11.91
CA GLY A 18 17.65 -15.70 11.59
C GLY A 18 16.43 -16.24 12.34
N ILE A 19 16.28 -15.90 13.63
CA ILE A 19 15.08 -16.21 14.42
C ILE A 19 13.85 -15.56 13.80
N ALA A 20 13.93 -14.27 13.41
CA ALA A 20 12.81 -13.59 12.77
C ALA A 20 12.35 -14.30 11.48
N PHE A 21 13.27 -14.79 10.64
CA PHE A 21 12.92 -15.55 9.43
C PHE A 21 12.24 -16.89 9.74
N LEU A 22 12.70 -17.59 10.79
CA LEU A 22 12.04 -18.80 11.26
C LEU A 22 10.63 -18.50 11.82
N VAL A 23 10.45 -17.36 12.48
CA VAL A 23 9.13 -16.90 12.93
C VAL A 23 8.20 -16.65 11.74
N PHE A 24 8.68 -16.03 10.65
CA PHE A 24 7.89 -15.90 9.43
C PHE A 24 7.52 -17.27 8.82
N ALA A 25 8.47 -18.20 8.75
CA ALA A 25 8.21 -19.55 8.25
C ALA A 25 7.16 -20.29 9.09
N PHE A 26 7.29 -20.20 10.43
CA PHE A 26 6.29 -20.75 11.34
C PHE A 26 4.94 -20.07 11.18
N ALA A 27 4.90 -18.74 11.04
CA ALA A 27 3.67 -17.99 10.82
C ALA A 27 2.96 -18.39 9.52
N ILE A 28 3.69 -18.69 8.44
CA ILE A 28 3.09 -19.23 7.21
C ILE A 28 2.31 -20.51 7.51
N VAL A 29 2.93 -21.44 8.23
CA VAL A 29 2.29 -22.71 8.59
C VAL A 29 1.13 -22.46 9.55
N ALA A 30 1.35 -21.71 10.63
CA ALA A 30 0.36 -21.51 11.68
C ALA A 30 -0.87 -20.71 11.23
N LEU A 31 -0.72 -19.76 10.31
CA LEU A 31 -1.82 -18.88 9.88
C LEU A 31 -2.54 -19.39 8.63
N PHE A 32 -1.82 -20.00 7.68
CA PHE A 32 -2.36 -20.25 6.34
C PHE A 32 -2.63 -21.73 6.04
N VAL A 33 -1.97 -22.66 6.73
CA VAL A 33 -2.25 -24.10 6.54
C VAL A 33 -3.58 -24.51 7.18
N PRO A 34 -4.01 -24.00 8.36
CA PRO A 34 -5.29 -24.37 8.94
C PRO A 34 -6.47 -24.10 8.00
N GLY A 35 -7.30 -25.12 7.81
CA GLY A 35 -8.46 -25.07 6.91
C GLY A 35 -8.12 -25.14 5.42
N THR A 36 -6.87 -25.38 5.04
CA THR A 36 -6.48 -25.64 3.65
C THR A 36 -6.39 -27.15 3.42
N THR A 37 -7.13 -27.69 2.45
CA THR A 37 -7.17 -29.15 2.18
C THR A 37 -6.35 -29.53 0.95
N ALA A 38 -6.00 -30.82 0.84
CA ALA A 38 -5.11 -31.32 -0.22
C ALA A 38 -5.70 -31.20 -1.63
N ASN A 39 -7.03 -31.08 -1.77
CA ASN A 39 -7.69 -30.98 -3.07
C ASN A 39 -7.86 -29.53 -3.55
N GLN A 40 -7.57 -28.54 -2.69
CA GLN A 40 -7.72 -27.13 -3.05
C GLN A 40 -6.60 -26.69 -3.97
N ARG A 41 -6.98 -25.90 -4.98
CA ARG A 41 -6.05 -25.33 -5.95
C ARG A 41 -6.07 -23.82 -5.86
N THR A 42 -4.88 -23.25 -5.96
CA THR A 42 -4.67 -21.80 -6.08
C THR A 42 -4.45 -21.52 -7.56
N THR A 43 -5.24 -20.60 -8.11
CA THR A 43 -5.13 -20.18 -9.52
C THR A 43 -4.76 -18.71 -9.58
N PHE A 44 -3.55 -18.43 -10.04
CA PHE A 44 -3.08 -17.08 -10.35
C PHE A 44 -3.23 -16.83 -11.84
N VAL A 45 -4.21 -15.98 -12.16
CA VAL A 45 -4.58 -15.64 -13.53
C VAL A 45 -3.76 -14.44 -13.97
N PHE A 46 -3.14 -14.55 -15.14
CA PHE A 46 -2.47 -13.44 -15.81
C PHE A 46 -3.35 -12.97 -16.97
N MET A 47 -3.65 -11.67 -17.05
CA MET A 47 -4.39 -11.15 -18.20
C MET A 47 -3.60 -11.41 -19.48
N GLN A 48 -4.28 -11.99 -20.47
CA GLN A 48 -3.73 -12.14 -21.82
C GLN A 48 -3.56 -10.74 -22.43
N ALA A 49 -2.34 -10.22 -22.39
CA ALA A 49 -1.95 -9.19 -23.33
C ALA A 49 -1.82 -9.87 -24.70
N ASP A 50 -2.42 -9.30 -25.75
CA ASP A 50 -2.39 -9.84 -27.12
C ASP A 50 -0.96 -10.13 -27.63
N ALA A 51 0.05 -9.49 -27.03
CA ALA A 51 1.45 -9.63 -27.41
C ALA A 51 2.19 -10.84 -26.78
N LEU A 52 1.75 -11.36 -25.61
CA LEU A 52 2.40 -12.48 -24.92
C LEU A 52 1.37 -13.34 -24.16
N PRO A 53 0.98 -14.51 -24.68
CA PRO A 53 0.08 -15.43 -23.98
C PRO A 53 0.83 -16.11 -22.83
N ILE A 54 0.70 -15.57 -21.62
CA ILE A 54 1.19 -16.18 -20.39
C ILE A 54 0.07 -17.08 -19.84
N GLY A 55 0.35 -18.37 -19.68
CA GLY A 55 -0.60 -19.32 -19.11
C GLY A 55 -0.84 -19.09 -17.62
N ASP A 56 -2.03 -19.48 -17.14
CA ASP A 56 -2.39 -19.38 -15.73
C ASP A 56 -1.50 -20.28 -14.85
N LEU A 57 -1.06 -19.75 -13.72
CA LEU A 57 -0.27 -20.51 -12.76
C LEU A 57 -1.21 -21.21 -11.78
N VAL A 58 -1.32 -22.53 -11.92
CA VAL A 58 -2.18 -23.39 -11.09
C VAL A 58 -1.35 -24.41 -10.34
N PHE A 59 -1.49 -24.46 -9.02
CA PHE A 59 -0.83 -25.44 -8.17
C PHE A 59 -1.67 -25.78 -6.94
N GLY A 60 -1.37 -26.90 -6.27
CA GLY A 60 -2.06 -27.31 -5.05
C GLY A 60 -1.77 -26.35 -3.90
N SER A 61 -2.81 -25.77 -3.29
CA SER A 61 -2.68 -24.72 -2.28
C SER A 61 -1.86 -25.17 -1.08
N LEU A 62 -2.13 -26.38 -0.58
CA LEU A 62 -1.42 -26.95 0.57
C LEU A 62 0.07 -27.19 0.24
N ALA A 63 0.38 -27.76 -0.92
CA ALA A 63 1.75 -28.00 -1.35
C ALA A 63 2.53 -26.68 -1.53
N GLY A 64 1.89 -25.66 -2.10
CA GLY A 64 2.46 -24.33 -2.25
C GLY A 64 2.78 -23.67 -0.91
N LEU A 65 1.87 -23.72 0.06
CA LEU A 65 2.09 -23.16 1.40
C LEU A 65 3.26 -23.83 2.13
N TYR A 66 3.36 -25.16 2.08
CA TYR A 66 4.50 -25.87 2.67
C TYR A 66 5.81 -25.58 1.93
N ALA A 67 5.79 -25.49 0.60
CA ALA A 67 6.99 -25.12 -0.16
C ALA A 67 7.51 -23.73 0.22
N LEU A 68 6.61 -22.74 0.32
CA LEU A 68 6.97 -21.38 0.74
C LEU A 68 7.46 -21.34 2.19
N ALA A 69 6.84 -22.08 3.10
CA ALA A 69 7.28 -22.20 4.48
C ALA A 69 8.67 -22.85 4.59
N LEU A 70 8.93 -23.90 3.82
CA LEU A 70 10.23 -24.58 3.80
C LEU A 70 11.34 -23.68 3.24
N LEU A 71 11.06 -22.90 2.19
CA LEU A 71 12.01 -21.91 1.67
C LEU A 71 12.34 -20.84 2.71
N ALA A 72 11.33 -20.29 3.38
CA ALA A 72 11.53 -19.31 4.46
C ALA A 72 12.30 -19.93 5.65
N ALA A 73 11.97 -21.16 6.03
CA ALA A 73 12.66 -21.88 7.10
C ALA A 73 14.12 -22.18 6.75
N PHE A 74 14.39 -22.59 5.51
CA PHE A 74 15.74 -22.82 5.00
C PHE A 74 16.57 -21.52 5.04
N MET A 75 16.00 -20.39 4.59
CA MET A 75 16.67 -19.10 4.66
C MET A 75 16.93 -18.67 6.11
N GLY A 76 16.00 -18.93 7.04
CA GLY A 76 16.20 -18.68 8.47
C GLY A 76 17.30 -19.54 9.09
N ALA A 77 17.29 -20.85 8.82
CA ALA A 77 18.33 -21.77 9.29
C ALA A 77 19.71 -21.43 8.70
N TRP A 78 19.77 -21.05 7.43
CA TRP A 78 21.01 -20.62 6.78
C TRP A 78 21.55 -19.32 7.37
N GLN A 79 20.67 -18.35 7.66
CA GLN A 79 21.04 -17.11 8.33
C GLN A 79 21.62 -17.35 9.74
N LEU A 80 21.12 -18.36 10.47
CA LEU A 80 21.67 -18.75 11.78
C LEU A 80 23.00 -19.52 11.66
N ALA A 81 23.16 -20.35 10.64
CA ALA A 81 24.33 -21.22 10.49
C ALA A 81 25.55 -20.50 9.91
N LYS A 82 25.36 -19.76 8.81
CA LYS A 82 26.46 -19.11 8.07
C LYS A 82 26.29 -17.60 7.95
N GLY A 83 25.06 -17.10 8.07
CA GLY A 83 24.74 -15.69 7.84
C GLY A 83 24.79 -15.31 6.35
N PHE A 84 23.99 -14.31 5.98
CA PHE A 84 24.02 -13.70 4.65
C PHE A 84 24.76 -12.36 4.68
N LYS A 85 25.47 -12.04 3.59
CA LYS A 85 26.18 -10.76 3.43
C LYS A 85 25.23 -9.55 3.43
N ASN A 86 24.07 -9.67 2.79
CA ASN A 86 23.07 -8.61 2.75
C ASN A 86 21.73 -9.09 3.33
N VAL A 87 21.61 -8.99 4.65
CA VAL A 87 20.46 -9.50 5.40
C VAL A 87 19.17 -8.75 5.04
N TYR A 88 19.25 -7.48 4.62
CA TYR A 88 18.06 -6.70 4.25
C TYR A 88 17.39 -7.21 2.97
N VAL A 89 18.18 -7.67 1.99
CA VAL A 89 17.63 -8.30 0.77
C VAL A 89 16.95 -9.61 1.13
N VAL A 90 17.57 -10.41 2.00
CA VAL A 90 17.02 -11.69 2.48
C VAL A 90 15.73 -11.47 3.27
N LEU A 91 15.68 -10.45 4.12
CA LEU A 91 14.46 -10.02 4.82
C LEU A 91 13.35 -9.67 3.80
N GLY A 92 13.68 -8.90 2.76
CA GLY A 92 12.74 -8.58 1.68
C GLY A 92 12.22 -9.82 0.96
N VAL A 93 13.09 -10.80 0.67
CA VAL A 93 12.70 -12.08 0.07
C VAL A 93 11.78 -12.88 1.01
N VAL A 94 12.13 -13.01 2.29
CA VAL A 94 11.30 -13.74 3.28
C VAL A 94 9.94 -13.07 3.48
N ALA A 95 9.90 -11.74 3.54
CA ALA A 95 8.65 -10.99 3.56
C ALA A 95 7.83 -11.24 2.28
N GLY A 96 8.49 -11.27 1.11
CA GLY A 96 7.87 -11.64 -0.15
C GLY A 96 7.28 -13.06 -0.15
N LEU A 97 8.00 -14.05 0.40
CA LEU A 97 7.49 -15.41 0.57
C LEU A 97 6.27 -15.47 1.48
N PHE A 98 6.27 -14.69 2.57
CA PHE A 98 5.11 -14.58 3.46
C PHE A 98 3.89 -13.99 2.73
N VAL A 99 4.09 -12.92 1.95
CA VAL A 99 3.02 -12.32 1.13
C VAL A 99 2.51 -13.32 0.08
N LEU A 100 3.40 -14.04 -0.61
CA LEU A 100 2.99 -15.08 -1.57
C LEU A 100 2.21 -16.21 -0.88
N ALA A 101 2.57 -16.59 0.34
CA ALA A 101 1.83 -17.57 1.11
C ALA A 101 0.42 -17.06 1.47
N PHE A 102 0.33 -15.80 1.93
CA PHE A 102 -0.95 -15.15 2.16
C PHE A 102 -1.82 -15.12 0.88
N LEU A 103 -1.25 -14.75 -0.28
CA LEU A 103 -1.98 -14.73 -1.55
C LEU A 103 -2.41 -16.14 -1.99
N THR A 104 -1.56 -17.14 -1.78
CA THR A 104 -1.88 -18.55 -2.08
C THR A 104 -3.08 -19.03 -1.28
N TRP A 105 -3.11 -18.68 0.01
CA TRP A 105 -4.21 -18.98 0.90
C TRP A 105 -5.47 -18.18 0.58
N ALA A 106 -5.34 -16.89 0.29
CA ALA A 106 -6.46 -16.02 -0.05
C ALA A 106 -7.14 -16.42 -1.36
N ALA A 107 -6.38 -16.99 -2.30
CA ALA A 107 -6.87 -17.49 -3.58
C ALA A 107 -7.19 -18.99 -3.59
N ARG A 108 -7.25 -19.68 -2.45
CA ARG A 108 -7.67 -21.10 -2.40
C ARG A 108 -9.10 -21.27 -2.94
N ASP A 109 -9.29 -22.24 -3.83
CA ASP A 109 -10.56 -22.51 -4.55
C ASP A 109 -11.13 -21.30 -5.32
N LYS A 110 -10.29 -20.29 -5.58
CA LYS A 110 -10.67 -19.08 -6.31
C LYS A 110 -9.58 -18.73 -7.34
N SER A 111 -9.94 -17.95 -8.33
CA SER A 111 -8.98 -17.32 -9.24
C SER A 111 -8.65 -15.92 -8.73
N MET A 112 -7.36 -15.58 -8.65
CA MET A 112 -6.90 -14.21 -8.39
C MET A 112 -6.21 -13.66 -9.62
N ASN A 113 -6.69 -12.52 -10.12
CA ASN A 113 -6.07 -11.80 -11.24
C ASN A 113 -4.85 -11.02 -10.75
N LEU A 114 -3.65 -11.59 -10.89
CA LEU A 114 -2.41 -10.95 -10.46
C LEU A 114 -2.12 -9.69 -11.25
N THR A 115 -2.39 -9.71 -12.56
CA THR A 115 -2.17 -8.54 -13.42
C THR A 115 -3.07 -7.38 -12.99
N GLY A 116 -4.34 -7.64 -12.70
CA GLY A 116 -5.29 -6.64 -12.22
C GLY A 116 -4.92 -6.08 -10.84
N VAL A 117 -4.46 -6.94 -9.92
CA VAL A 117 -3.97 -6.49 -8.61
C VAL A 117 -2.75 -5.57 -8.79
N LEU A 118 -1.74 -5.99 -9.56
CA LEU A 118 -0.54 -5.21 -9.85
C LEU A 118 -0.87 -3.88 -10.53
N GLN A 119 -1.73 -3.90 -11.55
CA GLN A 119 -2.20 -2.70 -12.25
C GLN A 119 -2.88 -1.73 -11.27
N SER A 120 -3.79 -2.24 -10.43
CA SER A 120 -4.50 -1.40 -9.45
C SER A 120 -3.57 -0.85 -8.36
N THR A 121 -2.52 -1.60 -8.00
CA THR A 121 -1.48 -1.16 -7.07
C THR A 121 -0.67 -0.03 -7.68
N LEU A 122 -0.20 -0.18 -8.92
CA LEU A 122 0.55 0.87 -9.62
C LEU A 122 -0.28 2.15 -9.78
N LEU A 123 -1.54 2.01 -10.21
CA LEU A 123 -2.44 3.16 -10.39
C LEU A 123 -2.67 3.94 -9.08
N ARG A 124 -2.71 3.26 -7.93
CA ARG A 124 -2.84 3.90 -6.61
C ARG A 124 -1.51 4.38 -6.03
N ALA A 125 -0.42 3.69 -6.33
CA ALA A 125 0.91 4.07 -5.86
C ALA A 125 1.31 5.45 -6.42
N VAL A 126 1.01 5.73 -7.69
CA VAL A 126 1.33 7.02 -8.33
C VAL A 126 0.83 8.24 -7.53
N PRO A 127 -0.47 8.40 -7.23
CA PRO A 127 -0.95 9.55 -6.45
C PRO A 127 -0.41 9.54 -5.00
N ILE A 128 -0.21 8.37 -4.39
CA ILE A 128 0.38 8.28 -3.04
C ILE A 128 1.84 8.74 -3.05
N THR A 129 2.62 8.45 -4.10
CA THR A 129 3.99 8.95 -4.25
C THR A 129 4.00 10.47 -4.40
N PHE A 130 3.11 11.06 -5.20
CA PHE A 130 2.98 12.51 -5.29
C PHE A 130 2.60 13.14 -3.95
N ALA A 131 1.71 12.50 -3.20
CA ALA A 131 1.37 12.93 -1.85
C ALA A 131 2.61 12.88 -0.93
N ALA A 132 3.33 11.76 -0.89
CA ALA A 132 4.55 11.62 -0.08
C ALA A 132 5.62 12.68 -0.43
N LEU A 133 5.82 12.98 -1.72
CA LEU A 133 6.74 14.04 -2.16
C LEU A 133 6.33 15.42 -1.63
N SER A 134 5.03 15.73 -1.58
CA SER A 134 4.56 16.97 -0.94
C SER A 134 4.87 17.00 0.55
N GLY A 135 4.76 15.87 1.26
CA GLY A 135 5.14 15.75 2.67
C GLY A 135 6.61 16.04 2.92
N VAL A 136 7.49 15.49 2.08
CA VAL A 136 8.94 15.78 2.12
C VAL A 136 9.21 17.27 1.90
N MET A 137 8.46 17.92 1.02
CA MET A 137 8.58 19.38 0.82
C MET A 137 8.12 20.16 2.06
N CYS A 138 6.99 19.77 2.67
CA CYS A 138 6.50 20.42 3.90
C CYS A 138 7.50 20.30 5.06
N GLU A 139 8.13 19.13 5.23
CA GLU A 139 9.13 18.91 6.27
C GLU A 139 10.35 19.84 6.11
N ARG A 140 10.76 20.15 4.87
CA ARG A 140 11.83 21.13 4.62
C ARG A 140 11.49 22.55 5.08
N CYS A 141 10.20 22.88 5.16
CA CYS A 141 9.71 24.16 5.67
C CYS A 141 9.36 24.11 7.17
N GLY A 142 9.66 23.00 7.86
CA GLY A 142 9.39 22.84 9.30
C GLY A 142 7.93 22.52 9.65
N VAL A 143 7.14 22.07 8.67
CA VAL A 143 5.73 21.69 8.88
C VAL A 143 5.52 20.24 8.45
N VAL A 144 5.15 19.36 9.38
CA VAL A 144 4.79 17.97 9.13
C VAL A 144 3.33 17.91 8.65
N ASN A 145 3.12 17.46 7.41
CA ASN A 145 1.79 17.40 6.82
C ASN A 145 1.06 16.08 7.11
N ILE A 146 0.52 15.96 8.33
CA ILE A 146 -0.31 14.80 8.74
C ILE A 146 -1.71 14.83 8.09
N GLY A 147 -2.17 16.01 7.65
CA GLY A 147 -3.49 16.23 7.06
C GLY A 147 -3.61 15.86 5.57
N ILE A 148 -2.61 15.17 5.01
CA ILE A 148 -2.50 14.95 3.56
C ILE A 148 -3.63 14.09 2.98
N GLU A 149 -4.13 13.12 3.73
CA GLU A 149 -5.24 12.27 3.32
C GLU A 149 -6.51 13.10 3.12
N GLY A 150 -6.76 14.05 4.03
CA GLY A 150 -7.87 15.00 3.92
C GLY A 150 -7.71 15.95 2.74
N MET A 151 -6.49 16.39 2.42
CA MET A 151 -6.21 17.19 1.23
C MET A 151 -6.50 16.42 -0.06
N MET A 152 -6.04 15.16 -0.15
CA MET A 152 -6.32 14.27 -1.28
C MET A 152 -7.82 14.04 -1.44
N LEU A 153 -8.52 13.73 -0.35
CA LEU A 153 -9.95 13.44 -0.36
C LEU A 153 -10.78 14.66 -0.76
N SER A 154 -10.45 15.84 -0.21
CA SER A 154 -11.11 17.11 -0.54
C SER A 154 -10.88 17.49 -2.00
N GLY A 155 -9.64 17.31 -2.49
CA GLY A 155 -9.29 17.53 -3.90
C GLY A 155 -10.01 16.58 -4.85
N ALA A 156 -10.04 15.29 -4.54
CA ALA A 156 -10.74 14.29 -5.34
C ALA A 156 -12.25 14.56 -5.41
N PHE A 157 -12.87 14.88 -4.27
CA PHE A 157 -14.29 15.22 -4.19
C PHE A 157 -14.62 16.46 -5.04
N LEU A 158 -13.87 17.56 -4.87
CA LEU A 158 -14.18 18.80 -5.57
C LEU A 158 -13.88 18.69 -7.07
N SER A 159 -12.84 17.95 -7.47
CA SER A 159 -12.55 17.64 -8.87
C SER A 159 -13.69 16.86 -9.53
N ALA A 160 -14.18 15.81 -8.87
CA ALA A 160 -15.29 15.02 -9.37
C ALA A 160 -16.55 15.88 -9.54
N LEU A 161 -16.90 16.68 -8.54
CA LEU A 161 -18.07 17.54 -8.57
C LEU A 161 -17.98 18.62 -9.66
N VAL A 162 -16.91 19.42 -9.64
CA VAL A 162 -16.75 20.56 -10.57
C VAL A 162 -16.51 20.07 -12.00
N GLY A 163 -15.71 19.02 -12.18
CA GLY A 163 -15.47 18.43 -13.49
C GLY A 163 -16.74 17.86 -14.12
N SER A 164 -17.63 17.30 -13.30
CA SER A 164 -18.95 16.82 -13.74
C SER A 164 -19.89 17.96 -14.09
N VAL A 165 -19.97 19.00 -13.26
CA VAL A 165 -20.86 20.14 -13.52
C VAL A 165 -20.42 20.91 -14.76
N MET A 166 -19.12 21.15 -14.91
CA MET A 166 -18.56 21.91 -16.03
C MET A 166 -18.31 21.07 -17.28
N GLN A 167 -18.52 19.75 -17.21
CA GLN A 167 -18.20 18.79 -18.26
C GLN A 167 -16.78 19.00 -18.83
N SER A 168 -15.82 19.27 -17.94
CA SER A 168 -14.44 19.59 -18.32
C SER A 168 -13.42 19.12 -17.28
N PHE A 169 -12.46 18.32 -17.73
CA PHE A 169 -11.42 17.77 -16.87
C PHE A 169 -10.46 18.85 -16.36
N TRP A 170 -10.26 19.94 -17.11
CA TRP A 170 -9.44 21.08 -16.69
C TRP A 170 -10.04 21.79 -15.48
N TRP A 171 -11.36 22.02 -15.48
CA TRP A 171 -12.04 22.63 -14.35
C TRP A 171 -12.03 21.74 -13.11
N GLY A 172 -12.15 20.43 -13.28
CA GLY A 172 -11.92 19.46 -12.20
C GLY A 172 -10.50 19.54 -11.63
N LEU A 173 -9.48 19.64 -12.49
CA LEU A 173 -8.09 19.79 -12.07
C LEU A 173 -7.87 21.08 -11.25
N PHE A 174 -8.35 22.23 -11.73
CA PHE A 174 -8.23 23.48 -10.98
C PHE A 174 -8.97 23.44 -9.65
N ALA A 175 -10.15 22.80 -9.62
CA ALA A 175 -10.89 22.60 -8.39
C ALA A 175 -10.12 21.73 -7.37
N ALA A 176 -9.46 20.66 -7.81
CA ALA A 176 -8.58 19.85 -6.95
C ALA A 176 -7.41 20.67 -6.39
N ILE A 177 -6.72 21.44 -7.24
CA ILE A 177 -5.59 22.30 -6.82
C ILE A 177 -6.07 23.30 -5.77
N PHE A 178 -7.22 23.93 -6.02
CA PHE A 178 -7.81 24.90 -5.09
C PHE A 178 -8.19 24.26 -3.74
N ALA A 179 -8.88 23.11 -3.75
CA ALA A 179 -9.26 22.41 -2.53
C ALA A 179 -8.05 21.94 -1.71
N GLY A 180 -7.05 21.34 -2.38
CA GLY A 180 -5.80 20.93 -1.74
C GLY A 180 -5.03 22.11 -1.16
N GLY A 181 -4.93 23.21 -1.91
CA GLY A 181 -4.29 24.45 -1.46
C GLY A 181 -5.01 25.09 -0.27
N LEU A 182 -6.35 25.08 -0.27
CA LEU A 182 -7.17 25.60 0.83
C LEU A 182 -6.95 24.80 2.12
N MET A 183 -6.96 23.46 2.03
CA MET A 183 -6.71 22.58 3.16
C MET A 183 -5.25 22.69 3.65
N GLY A 184 -4.29 22.85 2.74
CA GLY A 184 -2.89 23.14 3.06
C GLY A 184 -2.71 24.48 3.77
N ALA A 185 -3.41 25.52 3.31
CA ALA A 185 -3.41 26.84 3.94
C ALA A 185 -4.03 26.78 5.35
N LEU A 186 -5.12 26.01 5.53
CA LEU A 186 -5.71 25.77 6.85
C LEU A 186 -4.71 25.13 7.80
N LEU A 187 -4.02 24.07 7.38
CA LEU A 187 -2.95 23.45 8.19
C LEU A 187 -1.85 24.45 8.52
N ALA A 188 -1.38 25.23 7.54
CA ALA A 188 -0.33 26.21 7.73
C ALA A 188 -0.74 27.31 8.73
N VAL A 189 -1.98 27.80 8.67
CA VAL A 189 -2.51 28.78 9.62
C VAL A 189 -2.57 28.18 11.04
N LEU A 190 -3.09 26.96 11.19
CA LEU A 190 -3.15 26.29 12.50
C LEU A 190 -1.75 26.05 13.09
N ALA A 191 -0.81 25.57 12.27
CA ALA A 191 0.53 25.24 12.71
C ALA A 191 1.41 26.48 12.96
N ILE A 192 1.37 27.48 12.08
CA ILE A 192 2.29 28.64 12.12
C ILE A 192 1.71 29.78 12.95
N ARG A 193 0.44 30.15 12.72
CA ARG A 193 -0.17 31.31 13.39
C ARG A 193 -0.67 30.95 14.78
N TYR A 194 -1.38 29.82 14.89
CA TYR A 194 -1.98 29.39 16.15
C TYR A 194 -1.10 28.44 16.96
N LYS A 195 0.04 27.98 16.40
CA LYS A 195 0.99 27.09 17.08
C LYS A 195 0.34 25.81 17.62
N VAL A 196 -0.68 25.31 16.92
CA VAL A 196 -1.32 24.04 17.24
C VAL A 196 -0.37 22.90 16.89
N ASP A 197 -0.39 21.84 17.70
CA ASP A 197 0.33 20.62 17.38
C ASP A 197 -0.10 20.07 16.01
N GLN A 198 0.89 19.82 15.14
CA GLN A 198 0.67 19.49 13.74
C GLN A 198 0.03 18.10 13.56
N ILE A 199 0.22 17.18 14.52
CA ILE A 199 -0.44 15.88 14.54
C ILE A 199 -1.92 16.06 14.86
N VAL A 200 -2.24 16.89 15.86
CA VAL A 200 -3.64 17.18 16.23
C VAL A 200 -4.35 17.96 15.11
N ALA A 201 -3.71 18.99 14.55
CA ALA A 201 -4.27 19.77 13.45
C ALA A 201 -4.47 18.92 12.18
N GLY A 202 -3.48 18.11 11.82
CA GLY A 202 -3.57 17.24 10.64
C GLY A 202 -4.62 16.14 10.79
N THR A 203 -4.73 15.51 11.96
CA THR A 203 -5.79 14.52 12.21
C THR A 203 -7.17 15.17 12.18
N ALA A 204 -7.35 16.36 12.74
CA ALA A 204 -8.60 17.12 12.64
C ALA A 204 -8.97 17.45 11.19
N ILE A 205 -8.00 17.85 10.36
CA ILE A 205 -8.20 18.10 8.92
C ILE A 205 -8.64 16.83 8.19
N ASN A 206 -8.04 15.67 8.48
CA ASN A 206 -8.46 14.38 7.90
C ASN A 206 -9.89 14.02 8.30
N ILE A 207 -10.24 14.17 9.58
CA ILE A 207 -11.59 13.89 10.08
C ILE A 207 -12.61 14.83 9.43
N LEU A 208 -12.29 16.13 9.34
CA LEU A 208 -13.15 17.12 8.69
C LEU A 208 -13.37 16.78 7.22
N ALA A 209 -12.30 16.47 6.47
CA ALA A 209 -12.39 16.09 5.07
C ALA A 209 -13.23 14.83 4.89
N THR A 210 -12.98 13.78 5.68
CA THR A 210 -13.74 12.52 5.63
C THR A 210 -15.20 12.74 5.93
N GLY A 211 -15.54 13.48 6.99
CA GLY A 211 -16.92 13.78 7.35
C GLY A 211 -17.65 14.61 6.29
N LEU A 212 -17.02 15.69 5.82
CA LEU A 212 -17.64 16.62 4.89
C LEU A 212 -17.86 15.98 3.51
N THR A 213 -16.83 15.31 2.98
CA THR A 213 -16.94 14.63 1.67
C THR A 213 -17.91 13.46 1.72
N SER A 214 -17.94 12.69 2.81
CA SER A 214 -18.91 11.58 2.97
C SER A 214 -20.35 12.08 3.08
N TYR A 215 -20.58 13.17 3.81
CA TYR A 215 -21.90 13.79 3.93
C TYR A 215 -22.40 14.30 2.58
N PHE A 216 -21.59 15.09 1.86
CA PHE A 216 -22.00 15.61 0.56
C PHE A 216 -22.11 14.51 -0.50
N SER A 217 -21.25 13.50 -0.45
CA SER A 217 -21.32 12.35 -1.35
C SER A 217 -22.64 11.59 -1.19
N SER A 218 -23.01 11.25 0.05
CA SER A 218 -24.28 10.57 0.33
C SER A 218 -25.50 11.41 -0.02
N ARG A 219 -25.46 12.73 0.25
CA ARG A 219 -26.61 13.60 0.00
C ARG A 219 -26.80 13.96 -1.47
N TYR A 220 -25.72 14.25 -2.20
CA TYR A 220 -25.79 14.82 -3.55
C TYR A 220 -25.25 13.88 -4.63
N LEU A 221 -24.04 13.32 -4.48
CA LEU A 221 -23.42 12.52 -5.55
C LEU A 221 -24.07 11.13 -5.73
N GLN A 222 -24.50 10.49 -4.63
CA GLN A 222 -25.21 9.21 -4.72
C GLN A 222 -26.62 9.36 -5.30
N THR A 223 -27.31 10.44 -4.95
CA THR A 223 -28.64 10.76 -5.48
C THR A 223 -28.59 11.19 -6.96
N ASN A 224 -27.56 11.96 -7.34
CA ASN A 224 -27.36 12.47 -8.69
C ASN A 224 -26.01 11.98 -9.24
N GLN A 225 -25.99 10.78 -9.83
CA GLN A 225 -24.77 10.18 -10.37
C GLN A 225 -24.09 11.05 -11.45
N ALA A 226 -24.84 11.91 -12.13
CA ALA A 226 -24.30 12.88 -13.09
C ALA A 226 -23.31 13.88 -12.47
N LEU A 227 -23.32 14.08 -11.15
CA LEU A 227 -22.35 14.92 -10.42
C LEU A 227 -21.06 14.17 -10.06
N ASN A 228 -20.98 12.86 -10.37
CA ASN A 228 -19.83 12.00 -10.12
C ASN A 228 -19.30 11.35 -11.40
N SER A 229 -19.51 11.99 -12.55
CA SER A 229 -19.12 11.50 -13.87
C SER A 229 -18.34 12.58 -14.64
N PRO A 230 -17.16 13.01 -14.14
CA PRO A 230 -16.34 14.00 -14.84
C PRO A 230 -15.76 13.36 -16.11
N PRO A 231 -15.54 14.14 -17.19
CA PRO A 231 -14.81 13.65 -18.35
C PRO A 231 -13.36 13.33 -17.94
N THR A 232 -12.79 12.31 -18.59
CA THR A 232 -11.42 11.85 -18.33
C THR A 232 -10.47 12.24 -19.45
N PHE A 233 -9.16 12.26 -19.15
CA PHE A 233 -8.14 12.38 -20.19
C PHE A 233 -8.26 11.21 -21.16
N ARG A 234 -8.18 11.49 -22.46
CA ARG A 234 -8.16 10.44 -23.48
C ARG A 234 -6.89 9.60 -23.27
N PRO A 235 -6.98 8.26 -23.26
CA PRO A 235 -5.80 7.41 -23.23
C PRO A 235 -4.88 7.78 -24.40
N ILE A 236 -3.59 7.94 -24.11
CA ILE A 236 -2.57 8.10 -25.15
C ILE A 236 -2.37 6.68 -25.70
N ALA A 237 -2.96 6.43 -26.87
CA ALA A 237 -2.86 5.15 -27.58
C ALA A 237 -1.42 4.86 -28.00
#